data_AF-A0A9D6Z9D5-F1
#
_entry.id   AF-A0A9D6Z9D5-F1
#
_cell.length_a   1.000
_cell.length_b   1.000
_cell.length_c   1.000
_cell.angle_alpha   90.00
_cell.angle_beta   90.00
_cell.angle_gamma   90.00
#
_symmetry.space_group_name_H-M   'P 1'
#
loop_
_entity.id
_entity.type
_entity.pdbx_description
1 polymer ?
#
loop_
_entity_poly.entity_id
_entity_poly.type
_entity_poly.pdbx_seq_one_letter_code
_entity_poly.pdbx_strand_id
1 'polypeptide(L)'
;TGFLVSLLLTTPLSLAEAVRRMPEHWATLREGVSAVMPERSIEVEKEVGNRRLRARSSKPVAVTRGEESATDGIEQLELTPTQTSPGPIIQPFPVAIPTWDAQTTESEVVVPTAESENYQLPDAEILLSDPSGPMDRMSDEELKAQSEILSRALLSFGIEGIVTEVRPGPVITMYEFEPGPGTKVARIVNLADDLALALKATSLRIVAPLPGKSVVGIEVPNRSRETVSLKEVVMSEAFRRARSRLTLALGKDIFGAPSTADLKTMPHLLVAGATGAGKSVSLNTMLLSILFSAKPSEVKLLLIDPKMLEFQSYEGIPHLLRPVITDPKSAARGLGWVVAEMERRYKLLAEAGVRNIDAYNR
;
A
#
# COMPACT_ATOMS: atom_id res chain seq x y z
N THR A 1 -17.70 39.77 -13.13
CA THR A 1 -16.31 39.76 -12.61
C THR A 1 -15.96 38.34 -12.21
N GLY A 2 -15.23 37.59 -13.05
CA GLY A 2 -14.95 36.18 -12.75
C GLY A 2 -14.27 35.37 -13.85
N PHE A 3 -13.32 35.97 -14.59
CA PHE A 3 -12.62 35.28 -15.68
C PHE A 3 -11.09 35.17 -15.50
N LEU A 4 -10.54 35.54 -14.34
CA LEU A 4 -9.08 35.73 -14.20
C LEU A 4 -8.36 34.76 -13.24
N VAL A 5 -9.04 33.81 -12.60
CA VAL A 5 -8.40 32.89 -11.62
C VAL A 5 -7.96 31.55 -12.25
N SER A 6 -8.28 31.29 -13.52
CA SER A 6 -8.01 29.98 -14.15
C SER A 6 -6.67 29.83 -14.89
N LEU A 7 -5.81 30.86 -14.95
CA LEU A 7 -4.62 30.84 -15.83
C LEU A 7 -3.30 30.46 -15.13
N LEU A 8 -3.31 30.07 -13.85
CA LEU A 8 -2.09 29.89 -13.05
C LEU A 8 -1.63 28.43 -12.83
N LEU A 9 -2.27 27.43 -13.45
CA LEU A 9 -1.94 26.02 -13.20
C LEU A 9 -1.31 25.26 -14.37
N THR A 10 -0.87 25.94 -15.45
CA THR A 10 -0.29 25.26 -16.63
C THR A 10 1.01 25.85 -17.17
N THR A 11 1.72 26.71 -16.41
CA THR A 11 3.09 27.14 -16.78
C THR A 11 4.03 27.10 -15.56
N PRO A 12 5.32 26.75 -15.74
CA PRO A 12 6.29 26.73 -14.64
C PRO A 12 6.84 28.14 -14.39
N LEU A 13 5.95 29.11 -14.23
CA LEU A 13 6.30 30.48 -13.90
C LEU A 13 6.07 30.67 -12.40
N SER A 14 7.19 30.73 -11.67
CA SER A 14 7.19 31.10 -10.25
C SER A 14 6.52 32.47 -10.08
N LEU A 15 5.65 32.58 -9.06
CA LEU A 15 4.96 33.83 -8.71
C LEU A 15 5.94 35.00 -8.51
N ALA A 16 7.16 34.72 -8.05
CA ALA A 16 8.20 35.72 -7.84
C ALA A 16 8.66 36.37 -9.16
N GLU A 17 8.68 35.62 -10.26
CA GLU A 17 9.08 36.13 -11.58
C GLU A 17 7.95 36.96 -12.22
N ALA A 18 6.69 36.59 -11.97
CA ALA A 18 5.52 37.33 -12.44
C ALA A 18 5.42 38.72 -11.80
N VAL A 19 5.69 38.82 -10.49
CA VAL A 19 5.72 40.10 -9.76
C VAL A 19 6.85 41.00 -10.29
N ARG A 20 7.98 40.42 -10.70
CA ARG A 20 9.13 41.17 -11.21
C ARG A 20 8.86 41.89 -12.53
N ARG A 21 8.02 41.30 -13.40
CA ARG A 21 7.67 41.80 -14.74
C ARG A 21 6.44 42.73 -14.77
N MET A 22 5.85 43.08 -13.63
CA MET A 22 4.70 44.00 -13.60
C MET A 22 5.08 45.44 -14.01
N PRO A 23 4.29 46.10 -14.88
CA PRO A 23 4.48 47.50 -15.28
C PRO A 23 4.38 48.49 -14.11
N GLU A 24 5.06 49.65 -14.21
CA GLU A 24 5.17 50.63 -13.12
C GLU A 24 3.83 51.23 -12.63
N HIS A 25 2.80 51.24 -13.46
CA HIS A 25 1.48 51.77 -13.07
C HIS A 25 0.71 50.87 -12.08
N TRP A 26 1.26 49.70 -11.71
CA TRP A 26 0.74 48.79 -10.67
C TRP A 26 1.61 48.73 -9.41
N ALA A 27 2.48 49.72 -9.17
CA ALA A 27 3.45 49.73 -8.08
C ALA A 27 2.85 49.46 -6.68
N THR A 28 1.65 50.00 -6.39
CA THR A 28 0.98 49.82 -5.09
C THR A 28 0.54 48.39 -4.81
N LEU A 29 0.22 47.61 -5.85
CA LEU A 29 -0.13 46.20 -5.71
C LEU A 29 1.11 45.32 -5.56
N ARG A 30 2.24 45.74 -6.13
CA ARG A 30 3.54 45.07 -6.04
C ARG A 30 4.09 45.05 -4.61
N GLU A 31 3.94 46.16 -3.88
CA GLU A 31 4.35 46.26 -2.48
C GLU A 31 3.50 45.38 -1.55
N GLY A 32 2.19 45.29 -1.80
CA GLY A 32 1.29 44.45 -1.00
C GLY A 32 1.56 42.95 -1.15
N VAL A 33 1.98 42.52 -2.34
CA VAL A 33 2.27 41.10 -2.63
C VAL A 33 3.65 40.67 -2.13
N SER A 34 4.67 41.56 -2.13
CA SER A 34 6.00 41.21 -1.61
C SER A 34 6.02 41.06 -0.09
N ALA A 35 5.17 41.78 0.65
CA ALA A 35 5.09 41.72 2.11
C ALA A 35 4.55 40.40 2.67
N VAL A 36 3.89 39.57 1.85
CA VAL A 36 3.20 38.34 2.28
C VAL A 36 3.97 37.06 1.89
N MET A 37 5.10 37.18 1.19
CA MET A 37 5.88 36.01 0.76
C MET A 37 7.00 35.66 1.74
N PRO A 38 7.09 34.40 2.22
CA PRO A 38 8.23 33.94 3.00
C PRO A 38 9.46 33.78 2.10
N GLU A 39 10.56 34.45 2.45
CA GLU A 39 11.85 34.29 1.79
C GLU A 39 12.38 32.87 2.00
N ARG A 40 12.32 32.04 0.95
CA ARG A 40 13.17 30.84 0.84
C ARG A 40 14.31 31.17 -0.12
N SER A 41 15.50 31.37 0.44
CA SER A 41 16.75 31.43 -0.32
C SER A 41 17.04 30.05 -0.91
N ILE A 42 17.01 29.95 -2.23
CA ILE A 42 17.54 28.81 -2.97
C ILE A 42 19.03 29.07 -3.16
N GLU A 43 19.88 28.33 -2.45
CA GLU A 43 21.31 28.28 -2.73
C GLU A 43 21.54 27.53 -4.05
N VAL A 44 22.18 28.22 -4.99
CA VAL A 44 22.60 27.67 -6.28
C VAL A 44 24.02 27.13 -6.11
N GLU A 45 24.16 25.81 -6.22
CA GLU A 45 25.45 25.13 -6.28
C GLU A 45 26.17 25.52 -7.59
N LYS A 46 27.39 26.06 -7.48
CA LYS A 46 28.30 26.28 -8.62
C LYS A 46 29.53 25.40 -8.43
N GLU A 47 29.82 24.59 -9.45
CA GLU A 47 31.11 23.95 -9.67
C GLU A 47 32.24 24.97 -9.83
N VAL A 48 33.44 24.59 -9.35
CA VAL A 48 34.72 24.49 -10.08
C VAL A 48 35.91 24.87 -9.17
N GLY A 49 36.85 23.92 -9.02
CA GLY A 49 38.28 24.22 -9.22
C GLY A 49 39.19 24.43 -8.01
N ASN A 50 39.98 23.38 -7.71
CA ASN A 50 41.41 23.40 -7.30
C ASN A 50 41.98 24.59 -6.50
N ARG A 51 42.41 24.34 -5.25
CA ARG A 51 43.83 24.42 -4.80
C ARG A 51 44.00 24.21 -3.28
N ARG A 52 44.75 23.15 -2.93
CA ARG A 52 45.86 23.07 -1.95
C ARG A 52 46.08 24.26 -0.98
N LEU A 53 45.97 24.03 0.35
CA LEU A 53 47.08 23.98 1.35
C LEU A 53 46.64 24.27 2.82
N ARG A 54 47.19 23.44 3.73
CA ARG A 54 47.65 23.68 5.12
C ARG A 54 46.65 23.86 6.30
N ALA A 55 46.53 22.76 7.05
CA ALA A 55 46.95 22.56 8.46
C ALA A 55 46.78 23.66 9.54
N ARG A 56 46.04 23.30 10.61
CA ARG A 56 46.38 23.33 12.06
C ARG A 56 45.08 23.13 12.88
N SER A 57 44.92 22.10 13.72
CA SER A 57 45.57 21.73 15.01
C SER A 57 44.77 22.20 16.24
N SER A 58 44.68 21.27 17.21
CA SER A 58 44.33 21.39 18.65
C SER A 58 42.84 21.40 19.03
N LYS A 59 42.36 20.77 20.11
CA LYS A 59 42.66 19.58 20.94
C LYS A 59 41.49 19.56 21.99
N PRO A 60 41.19 18.43 22.66
CA PRO A 60 39.98 18.25 23.47
C PRO A 60 40.24 18.40 24.99
N VAL A 61 39.18 18.49 25.80
CA VAL A 61 39.27 18.41 27.28
C VAL A 61 38.22 17.43 27.83
N ALA A 62 38.66 16.70 28.85
CA ALA A 62 38.08 15.51 29.44
C ALA A 62 37.36 15.76 30.78
N VAL A 63 36.41 14.85 31.06
CA VAL A 63 36.03 14.17 32.32
C VAL A 63 36.55 14.73 33.65
N THR A 64 35.64 14.83 34.64
CA THR A 64 35.98 14.55 36.05
C THR A 64 34.79 13.93 36.80
N ARG A 65 35.13 12.95 37.64
CA ARG A 65 34.32 12.14 38.56
C ARG A 65 34.27 12.82 39.94
N GLY A 66 33.21 12.60 40.71
CA GLY A 66 33.17 12.83 42.16
C GLY A 66 32.14 11.90 42.81
N GLU A 67 32.60 11.05 43.71
CA GLU A 67 31.82 10.18 44.61
C GLU A 67 31.49 10.93 45.91
N GLU A 68 30.35 10.65 46.55
CA GLU A 68 30.25 10.38 47.99
C GLU A 68 28.83 9.93 48.39
N SER A 69 28.76 9.30 49.57
CA SER A 69 27.86 8.23 49.98
C SER A 69 26.82 8.58 51.06
N ALA A 70 25.70 7.85 51.02
CA ALA A 70 24.88 7.30 52.12
C ALA A 70 24.21 8.23 53.17
N THR A 71 22.88 8.07 53.34
CA THR A 71 22.24 7.69 54.62
C THR A 71 20.78 7.30 54.41
N ASP A 72 20.38 6.23 55.10
CA ASP A 72 19.03 5.65 55.17
C ASP A 72 18.02 6.55 55.89
N GLY A 73 16.76 6.48 55.44
CA GLY A 73 15.60 7.05 56.11
C GLY A 73 14.33 6.48 55.50
N ILE A 74 13.86 5.35 56.02
CA ILE A 74 12.57 4.75 55.69
C ILE A 74 11.48 5.55 56.41
N GLU A 75 10.59 6.19 55.65
CA GLU A 75 9.32 6.70 56.16
C GLU A 75 8.18 6.18 55.26
N GLN A 76 7.25 5.47 55.90
CA GLN A 76 6.07 4.85 55.29
C GLN A 76 5.16 5.93 54.72
N LEU A 77 4.89 5.87 53.41
CA LEU A 77 3.83 6.66 52.78
C LEU A 77 2.53 5.85 52.75
N GLU A 78 1.57 6.30 53.54
CA GLU A 78 0.17 5.89 53.49
C GLU A 78 -0.41 6.12 52.09
N LEU A 79 -1.03 5.07 51.53
CA LEU A 79 -1.76 5.14 50.27
C LEU A 79 -3.11 5.83 50.48
N THR A 80 -3.19 7.13 50.19
CA THR A 80 -4.46 7.80 49.94
C THR A 80 -5.09 7.29 48.63
N PRO A 81 -6.42 7.05 48.59
CA PRO A 81 -7.08 6.56 47.39
C PRO A 81 -7.10 7.64 46.30
N THR A 82 -6.49 7.33 45.16
CA THR A 82 -6.52 8.17 43.96
C THR A 82 -7.96 8.35 43.50
N GLN A 83 -8.48 9.58 43.59
CA GLN A 83 -9.71 9.98 42.92
C GLN A 83 -9.50 9.86 41.41
N THR A 84 -10.20 8.93 40.78
CA THR A 84 -10.32 8.84 39.33
C THR A 84 -11.21 9.98 38.84
N SER A 85 -10.61 11.00 38.25
CA SER A 85 -11.33 11.96 37.42
C SER A 85 -11.84 11.25 36.16
N PRO A 86 -13.11 11.46 35.74
CA PRO A 86 -13.58 10.93 34.47
C PRO A 86 -12.80 11.60 33.33
N GLY A 87 -12.24 10.80 32.42
CA GLY A 87 -11.57 11.30 31.23
C GLY A 87 -12.49 12.17 30.37
N PRO A 88 -11.93 13.06 29.53
CA PRO A 88 -12.72 14.01 28.76
C PRO A 88 -13.65 13.28 27.78
N ILE A 89 -14.93 13.64 27.82
CA ILE A 89 -15.94 13.18 26.87
C ILE A 89 -15.64 13.86 25.53
N ILE A 90 -15.18 13.09 24.55
CA ILE A 90 -15.05 13.56 23.16
C ILE A 90 -16.45 13.64 22.57
N GLN A 91 -16.98 14.86 22.42
CA GLN A 91 -18.19 15.07 21.64
C GLN A 91 -17.87 14.92 20.15
N PRO A 92 -18.59 14.08 19.38
CA PRO A 92 -18.39 14.01 17.95
C PRO A 92 -18.76 15.36 17.32
N PHE A 93 -17.89 15.86 16.44
CA PHE A 93 -18.18 17.04 15.63
C PHE A 93 -19.44 16.78 14.80
N PRO A 94 -20.41 17.71 14.75
CA PRO A 94 -21.53 17.60 13.84
C PRO A 94 -21.02 17.76 12.41
N VAL A 95 -20.85 16.65 11.71
CA VAL A 95 -20.67 16.66 10.25
C VAL A 95 -22.04 16.97 9.67
N ALA A 96 -22.24 18.20 9.22
CA ALA A 96 -23.39 18.55 8.40
C ALA A 96 -23.26 17.83 7.06
N ILE A 97 -23.86 16.65 6.95
CA ILE A 97 -24.08 15.98 5.66
C ILE A 97 -25.19 16.78 4.98
N PRO A 98 -25.00 17.29 3.75
CA PRO A 98 -26.08 17.93 3.02
C PRO A 98 -27.21 16.91 2.85
N THR A 99 -28.39 17.22 3.40
CA THR A 99 -29.62 16.47 3.13
C THR A 99 -29.92 16.59 1.66
N TRP A 100 -29.58 15.56 0.88
CA TRP A 100 -30.02 15.47 -0.49
C TRP A 100 -31.49 15.06 -0.46
N ASP A 101 -32.35 15.97 -0.91
CA ASP A 101 -33.76 15.70 -1.15
C ASP A 101 -33.87 14.49 -2.09
N ALA A 102 -34.47 13.41 -1.58
CA ALA A 102 -34.67 12.15 -2.26
C ALA A 102 -35.81 12.23 -3.30
N GLN A 103 -35.74 13.22 -4.19
CA GLN A 103 -36.67 13.36 -5.31
C GLN A 103 -35.90 13.88 -6.53
N THR A 104 -35.16 12.99 -7.20
CA THR A 104 -34.90 13.13 -8.65
C THR A 104 -34.41 11.80 -9.22
N THR A 105 -35.29 11.18 -10.02
CA THR A 105 -35.07 10.08 -10.96
C THR A 105 -34.51 8.78 -10.36
N GLU A 106 -35.43 7.89 -10.00
CA GLU A 106 -35.22 6.44 -9.98
C GLU A 106 -34.51 6.02 -11.29
N SER A 107 -33.21 5.77 -11.21
CA SER A 107 -32.49 5.00 -12.22
C SER A 107 -32.26 3.65 -11.58
N GLU A 108 -33.06 2.68 -12.04
CA GLU A 108 -33.24 1.31 -11.54
C GLU A 108 -32.08 0.79 -10.68
N VAL A 109 -32.28 0.77 -9.37
CA VAL A 109 -31.64 -0.24 -8.53
C VAL A 109 -32.19 -1.57 -9.06
N VAL A 110 -31.31 -2.42 -9.59
CA VAL A 110 -31.72 -3.77 -10.00
C VAL A 110 -32.05 -4.53 -8.73
N VAL A 111 -33.34 -4.55 -8.40
CA VAL A 111 -33.90 -5.36 -7.31
C VAL A 111 -33.51 -6.81 -7.61
N PRO A 112 -33.06 -7.61 -6.62
CA PRO A 112 -32.70 -9.00 -6.87
C PRO A 112 -33.88 -9.73 -7.51
N THR A 113 -33.72 -10.14 -8.77
CA THR A 113 -34.66 -11.03 -9.44
C THR A 113 -34.66 -12.38 -8.70
N ALA A 114 -35.78 -13.11 -8.82
CA ALA A 114 -35.97 -14.47 -8.30
C ALA A 114 -34.90 -15.49 -8.74
N GLU A 115 -33.99 -15.12 -9.64
CA GLU A 115 -32.82 -15.89 -10.06
C GLU A 115 -31.79 -16.14 -8.93
N SER A 116 -31.91 -15.45 -7.78
CA SER A 116 -30.95 -15.59 -6.67
C SER A 116 -31.04 -16.91 -5.89
N GLU A 117 -32.20 -17.59 -5.87
CA GLU A 117 -32.36 -18.85 -5.11
C GLU A 117 -31.72 -20.05 -5.82
N ASN A 118 -31.74 -20.05 -7.16
CA ASN A 118 -31.19 -21.13 -7.98
C ASN A 118 -29.82 -20.80 -8.61
N TYR A 119 -29.18 -19.70 -8.18
CA TYR A 119 -27.87 -19.33 -8.72
C TYR A 119 -26.80 -20.38 -8.37
N GLN A 120 -26.20 -20.95 -9.41
CA GLN A 120 -25.06 -21.86 -9.29
C GLN A 120 -23.77 -21.07 -9.45
N LEU A 121 -22.84 -21.29 -8.51
CA LEU A 121 -21.51 -20.68 -8.62
C LEU A 121 -20.80 -21.23 -9.86
N PRO A 122 -20.06 -20.37 -10.59
CA PRO A 122 -19.25 -20.82 -11.70
C PRO A 122 -18.16 -21.78 -11.22
N ASP A 123 -17.91 -22.84 -11.98
CA ASP A 123 -16.87 -23.80 -11.67
C ASP A 123 -15.51 -23.30 -12.15
N ALA A 124 -14.67 -22.87 -11.21
CA ALA A 124 -13.32 -22.38 -11.47
C ALA A 124 -12.39 -23.47 -12.05
N GLU A 125 -12.64 -24.75 -11.78
CA GLU A 125 -11.83 -25.84 -12.33
C GLU A 125 -12.04 -25.97 -13.84
N ILE A 126 -13.27 -25.76 -14.30
CA ILE A 126 -13.65 -25.84 -15.72
C ILE A 126 -13.28 -24.55 -16.46
N LEU A 127 -13.54 -23.39 -15.85
CA LEU A 127 -13.43 -22.10 -16.53
C LEU A 127 -12.02 -21.53 -16.59
N LEU A 128 -11.17 -21.84 -15.59
CA LEU A 128 -9.82 -21.31 -15.53
C LEU A 128 -8.82 -22.25 -16.21
N SER A 129 -7.97 -21.66 -17.05
CA SER A 129 -6.78 -22.32 -17.58
C SER A 129 -5.69 -22.38 -16.52
N ASP A 130 -4.80 -23.36 -16.65
CA ASP A 130 -3.58 -23.44 -15.84
C ASP A 130 -2.36 -23.30 -16.76
N PRO A 131 -1.95 -22.06 -17.09
CA PRO A 131 -0.76 -21.82 -17.89
C PRO A 131 0.54 -22.10 -17.12
N SER A 132 0.47 -22.47 -15.84
CA SER A 132 1.63 -22.85 -15.02
C SER A 132 2.29 -24.11 -15.60
N GLY A 133 3.21 -23.91 -16.54
CA GLY A 133 3.96 -24.98 -17.18
C GLY A 133 5.01 -25.62 -16.27
N PRO A 134 5.53 -26.81 -16.64
CA PRO A 134 6.63 -27.45 -15.93
C PRO A 134 7.87 -26.56 -15.93
N MET A 135 8.55 -26.62 -14.79
CA MET A 135 9.49 -25.62 -14.29
C MET A 135 10.86 -25.65 -14.97
N ASP A 136 11.39 -24.48 -15.29
CA ASP A 136 12.84 -24.25 -15.41
C ASP A 136 13.33 -23.66 -14.07
N ARG A 137 13.30 -24.49 -13.02
CA ARG A 137 13.87 -24.09 -11.71
C ARG A 137 15.38 -24.15 -11.82
N MET A 138 16.04 -23.13 -11.27
CA MET A 138 17.49 -23.10 -11.19
C MET A 138 18.02 -24.35 -10.49
N SER A 139 19.09 -24.93 -11.02
CA SER A 139 19.73 -26.08 -10.36
C SER A 139 20.45 -25.65 -9.09
N ASP A 140 20.73 -26.59 -8.19
CA ASP A 140 21.49 -26.33 -6.97
C ASP A 140 22.88 -25.76 -7.28
N GLU A 141 23.50 -26.18 -8.38
CA GLU A 141 24.77 -25.63 -8.85
C GLU A 141 24.65 -24.16 -9.27
N GLU A 142 23.57 -23.81 -9.98
CA GLU A 142 23.32 -22.43 -10.39
C GLU A 142 23.04 -21.51 -9.19
N LEU A 143 22.25 -21.99 -8.22
CA LEU A 143 21.96 -21.28 -6.98
C LEU A 143 23.24 -21.05 -6.15
N LYS A 144 24.12 -22.06 -6.07
CA LYS A 144 25.43 -21.94 -5.41
C LYS A 144 26.33 -20.95 -6.13
N ALA A 145 26.45 -21.05 -7.46
CA ALA A 145 27.24 -20.12 -8.26
C ALA A 145 26.77 -18.67 -8.08
N GLN A 146 25.46 -18.45 -8.07
CA GLN A 146 24.89 -17.12 -7.84
C GLN A 146 25.15 -16.61 -6.41
N SER A 147 25.11 -17.49 -5.40
CA SER A 147 25.48 -17.15 -4.01
C SER A 147 26.92 -16.71 -3.88
N GLU A 148 27.83 -17.37 -4.59
CA GLU A 148 29.25 -16.98 -4.64
C GLU A 148 29.45 -15.63 -5.34
N ILE A 149 28.72 -15.37 -6.43
CA ILE A 149 28.77 -14.07 -7.12
C ILE A 149 28.27 -12.97 -6.19
N LEU A 150 27.15 -13.18 -5.48
CA LEU A 150 26.61 -12.24 -4.49
C LEU A 150 27.63 -11.94 -3.38
N SER A 151 28.22 -12.99 -2.82
CA SER A 151 29.23 -12.87 -1.75
C SER A 151 30.47 -12.11 -2.23
N ARG A 152 30.96 -12.43 -3.44
CA ARG A 152 32.10 -11.72 -4.06
C ARG A 152 31.78 -10.26 -4.37
N ALA A 153 30.57 -9.96 -4.83
CA ALA A 153 30.12 -8.60 -5.10
C ALA A 153 30.09 -7.77 -3.81
N LEU A 154 29.45 -8.27 -2.75
CA LEU A 154 29.43 -7.62 -1.44
C LEU A 154 30.85 -7.40 -0.89
N LEU A 155 31.73 -8.39 -1.03
CA LEU A 155 33.13 -8.27 -0.63
C LEU A 155 33.86 -7.17 -1.41
N SER A 156 33.61 -7.03 -2.71
CA SER A 156 34.22 -5.96 -3.52
C SER A 156 33.79 -4.55 -3.08
N PHE A 157 32.61 -4.43 -2.46
CA PHE A 157 32.15 -3.19 -1.81
C PHE A 157 32.62 -3.05 -0.36
N GLY A 158 33.48 -3.95 0.12
CA GLY A 158 34.03 -3.96 1.48
C GLY A 158 33.01 -4.36 2.54
N ILE A 159 32.06 -5.24 2.18
CA ILE A 159 31.12 -5.88 3.10
C ILE A 159 31.48 -7.35 3.18
N GLU A 160 32.07 -7.74 4.32
CA GLU A 160 32.34 -9.14 4.64
C GLU A 160 31.08 -9.82 5.16
N GLY A 161 30.96 -11.12 4.93
CA GLY A 161 29.85 -11.94 5.37
C GLY A 161 29.69 -13.20 4.54
N ILE A 162 28.66 -13.99 4.85
CA ILE A 162 28.39 -15.27 4.20
C ILE A 162 26.92 -15.39 3.84
N VAL A 163 26.61 -16.09 2.74
CA VAL A 163 25.25 -16.52 2.44
C VAL A 163 24.97 -17.79 3.25
N THR A 164 24.01 -17.74 4.17
CA THR A 164 23.68 -18.84 5.09
C THR A 164 22.61 -19.76 4.53
N GLU A 165 21.65 -19.22 3.78
CA GLU A 165 20.50 -19.96 3.26
C GLU A 165 20.08 -19.40 1.90
N VAL A 166 19.63 -20.27 1.00
CA VAL A 166 19.07 -19.90 -0.30
C VAL A 166 17.71 -20.56 -0.44
N ARG A 167 16.68 -19.76 -0.70
CA ARG A 167 15.30 -20.21 -0.84
C ARG A 167 14.74 -19.76 -2.19
N PRO A 168 14.72 -20.64 -3.20
CA PRO A 168 14.15 -20.31 -4.50
C PRO A 168 12.62 -20.23 -4.41
N GLY A 169 12.06 -19.21 -5.06
CA GLY A 169 10.64 -18.99 -5.22
C GLY A 169 10.20 -18.98 -6.68
N PRO A 170 8.91 -18.71 -6.97
CA PRO A 170 8.38 -18.71 -8.34
C PRO A 170 8.94 -17.56 -9.22
N VAL A 171 9.10 -16.37 -8.64
CA VAL A 171 9.50 -15.14 -9.37
C VAL A 171 10.87 -14.63 -8.95
N ILE A 172 11.22 -14.81 -7.67
CA ILE A 172 12.46 -14.37 -7.05
C ILE A 172 13.07 -15.51 -6.24
N THR A 173 14.36 -15.43 -5.97
CA THR A 173 15.08 -16.27 -5.02
C THR A 173 15.57 -15.40 -3.86
N MET A 174 15.31 -15.86 -2.64
CA MET A 174 15.77 -15.20 -1.41
C MET A 174 17.13 -15.77 -1.00
N TYR A 175 18.14 -14.90 -0.89
CA TYR A 175 19.45 -15.21 -0.33
C TYR A 175 19.55 -14.59 1.06
N GLU A 176 19.74 -15.40 2.09
CA GLU A 176 20.01 -14.92 3.44
C GLU A 176 21.50 -14.67 3.59
N PHE A 177 21.86 -13.41 3.82
CA PHE A 177 23.23 -12.97 4.01
C PHE A 177 23.47 -12.55 5.46
N GLU A 178 24.41 -13.22 6.12
CA GLU A 178 24.89 -12.85 7.45
C GLU A 178 26.09 -11.90 7.31
N PRO A 179 25.92 -10.59 7.61
CA PRO A 179 27.01 -9.64 7.49
C PRO A 179 28.00 -9.79 8.65
N GLY A 180 29.28 -9.54 8.36
CA GLY A 180 30.35 -9.55 9.36
C GLY A 180 30.14 -8.50 10.46
N PRO A 181 30.72 -8.72 11.66
CA PRO A 181 30.55 -7.83 12.80
C PRO A 181 30.88 -6.37 12.48
N GLY A 182 30.04 -5.45 12.97
CA GLY A 182 30.23 -4.00 12.76
C GLY A 182 29.75 -3.47 11.41
N THR A 183 29.28 -4.33 10.51
CA THR A 183 28.65 -3.89 9.24
C THR A 183 27.31 -3.24 9.51
N LYS A 184 27.16 -1.97 9.10
CA LYS A 184 25.87 -1.27 9.18
C LYS A 184 24.93 -1.80 8.11
N VAL A 185 23.75 -2.27 8.52
CA VAL A 185 22.70 -2.77 7.62
C VAL A 185 22.34 -1.77 6.51
N ALA A 186 22.26 -0.47 6.85
CA ALA A 186 21.97 0.59 5.88
C ALA A 186 22.97 0.61 4.70
N ARG A 187 24.22 0.21 4.92
CA ARG A 187 25.23 0.13 3.85
C ARG A 187 24.86 -0.93 2.82
N ILE A 188 24.32 -2.07 3.25
CA ILE A 188 23.89 -3.15 2.36
C ILE A 188 22.66 -2.71 1.58
N VAL A 189 21.67 -2.12 2.26
CA VAL A 189 20.43 -1.62 1.63
C VAL A 189 20.73 -0.57 0.54
N ASN A 190 21.69 0.32 0.79
CA ASN A 190 22.07 1.37 -0.16
C ASN A 190 22.84 0.85 -1.40
N LEU A 191 23.28 -0.42 -1.40
CA LEU A 191 23.97 -1.04 -2.54
C LEU A 191 23.02 -1.86 -3.43
N ALA A 192 21.70 -1.77 -3.25
CA ALA A 192 20.74 -2.57 -4.00
C ALA A 192 20.92 -2.46 -5.53
N ASP A 193 21.11 -1.24 -6.05
CA ASP A 193 21.28 -1.00 -7.49
C ASP A 193 22.63 -1.49 -8.01
N ASP A 194 23.71 -1.26 -7.25
CA ASP A 194 25.06 -1.73 -7.60
C ASP A 194 25.15 -3.27 -7.57
N LEU A 195 24.50 -3.91 -6.59
CA LEU A 195 24.39 -5.35 -6.50
C LEU A 195 23.53 -5.92 -7.62
N ALA A 196 22.46 -5.22 -8.03
CA ALA A 196 21.64 -5.62 -9.18
C ALA A 196 22.50 -5.68 -10.45
N LEU A 197 23.36 -4.68 -10.65
CA LEU A 197 24.30 -4.65 -11.78
C LEU A 197 25.30 -5.83 -11.72
N ALA A 198 25.89 -6.09 -10.55
CA ALA A 198 26.83 -7.19 -10.37
C ALA A 198 26.20 -8.57 -10.64
N LEU A 199 24.94 -8.75 -10.24
CA LEU A 199 24.17 -9.99 -10.42
C LEU A 199 23.45 -10.07 -11.78
N LYS A 200 23.58 -9.05 -12.64
CA LYS A 200 22.85 -8.94 -13.91
C LYS A 200 21.34 -9.05 -13.74
N ALA A 201 20.83 -8.57 -12.61
CA ALA A 201 19.41 -8.54 -12.29
C ALA A 201 18.79 -7.20 -12.70
N THR A 202 17.49 -7.18 -12.99
CA THR A 202 16.77 -5.93 -13.31
C THR A 202 16.71 -4.98 -12.10
N SER A 203 16.46 -5.54 -10.92
CA SER A 203 16.43 -4.84 -9.64
C SER A 203 16.52 -5.87 -8.52
N LEU A 204 16.90 -5.43 -7.32
CA LEU A 204 16.93 -6.25 -6.12
C LEU A 204 16.07 -5.62 -5.03
N ARG A 205 15.54 -6.46 -4.14
CA ARG A 205 14.90 -6.00 -2.91
C ARG A 205 15.67 -6.53 -1.71
N ILE A 206 16.06 -5.65 -0.81
CA ILE A 206 16.81 -5.99 0.39
C ILE A 206 15.90 -5.80 1.60
N VAL A 207 15.67 -6.89 2.33
CA VAL A 207 14.87 -6.93 3.55
C VAL A 207 15.80 -7.10 4.73
N ALA A 208 15.87 -6.11 5.61
CA ALA A 208 16.81 -6.14 6.72
C ALA A 208 16.27 -5.49 7.99
N PRO A 209 16.45 -6.12 9.17
CA PRO A 209 16.78 -7.53 9.37
C PRO A 209 15.59 -8.45 9.01
N LEU A 210 15.84 -9.73 8.70
CA LEU A 210 14.76 -10.70 8.64
C LEU A 210 14.16 -10.95 10.04
N PRO A 211 12.82 -10.97 10.21
CA PRO A 211 12.21 -11.19 11.51
C PRO A 211 12.68 -12.50 12.15
N GLY A 212 13.18 -12.42 13.38
CA GLY A 212 13.65 -13.59 14.13
C GLY A 212 15.03 -14.13 13.72
N LYS A 213 15.75 -13.49 12.79
CA LYS A 213 17.10 -13.88 12.37
C LYS A 213 18.05 -12.67 12.30
N SER A 214 19.34 -12.88 12.57
CA SER A 214 20.39 -11.85 12.46
C SER A 214 20.97 -11.75 11.03
N VAL A 215 20.12 -11.87 10.02
CA VAL A 215 20.52 -11.92 8.60
C VAL A 215 19.75 -10.88 7.78
N VAL A 216 20.31 -10.55 6.62
CA VAL A 216 19.71 -9.70 5.60
C VAL A 216 19.17 -10.59 4.49
N GLY A 217 17.89 -10.45 4.15
CA GLY A 217 17.28 -11.12 3.01
C GLY A 217 17.52 -10.32 1.72
N ILE A 218 18.14 -10.92 0.73
CA ILE A 218 18.38 -10.32 -0.58
C ILE A 218 17.55 -11.09 -1.61
N GLU A 219 16.50 -10.44 -2.10
CA GLU A 219 15.57 -10.98 -3.08
C GLU A 219 16.07 -10.67 -4.49
N VAL A 220 16.47 -11.70 -5.22
CA VAL A 220 17.00 -11.62 -6.59
C VAL A 220 15.98 -12.20 -7.56
N PRO A 221 15.58 -11.47 -8.63
CA PRO A 221 14.73 -12.01 -9.69
C PRO A 221 15.32 -13.25 -10.35
N ASN A 222 14.48 -14.27 -10.53
CA ASN A 222 14.86 -15.46 -11.28
C ASN A 222 15.03 -15.12 -12.78
N ARG A 223 15.91 -15.88 -13.46
CA ARG A 223 16.10 -15.76 -14.91
C ARG A 223 14.84 -16.17 -15.69
N SER A 224 14.20 -17.24 -15.24
CA SER A 224 12.89 -17.70 -15.70
C SER A 224 11.87 -17.46 -14.58
N ARG A 225 10.85 -16.65 -14.82
CA ARG A 225 9.79 -16.34 -13.83
C ARG A 225 8.58 -17.21 -14.11
N GLU A 226 8.08 -17.87 -13.07
CA GLU A 226 6.85 -18.64 -13.14
C GLU A 226 5.63 -17.72 -13.27
N THR A 227 4.69 -18.08 -14.14
CA THR A 227 3.38 -17.42 -14.19
C THR A 227 2.54 -17.98 -13.06
N VAL A 228 2.11 -17.12 -12.14
CA VAL A 228 1.19 -17.50 -11.07
C VAL A 228 -0.24 -17.44 -11.61
N SER A 229 -0.91 -18.58 -11.70
CA SER A 229 -2.27 -18.64 -12.25
C SER A 229 -3.32 -18.40 -11.15
N LEU A 230 -4.44 -17.76 -11.51
CA LEU A 230 -5.57 -17.61 -10.59
C LEU A 230 -6.13 -18.96 -10.18
N LYS A 231 -6.10 -19.95 -11.09
CA LYS A 231 -6.60 -21.30 -10.84
C LYS A 231 -5.92 -21.93 -9.64
N GLU A 232 -4.59 -21.89 -9.59
CA GLU A 232 -3.81 -22.45 -8.47
C GLU A 232 -4.24 -21.87 -7.11
N VAL A 233 -4.49 -20.56 -7.05
CA VAL A 233 -4.84 -19.90 -5.79
C VAL A 233 -6.29 -20.18 -5.39
N VAL A 234 -7.23 -20.13 -6.33
CA VAL A 234 -8.66 -20.41 -6.05
C VAL A 234 -8.91 -21.89 -5.76
N MET A 235 -8.14 -22.79 -6.37
CA MET A 235 -8.19 -24.23 -6.09
C MET A 235 -7.48 -24.61 -4.77
N SER A 236 -6.66 -23.71 -4.22
CA SER A 236 -5.93 -23.97 -2.97
C SER A 236 -6.88 -24.21 -1.78
N GLU A 237 -6.42 -25.00 -0.82
CA GLU A 237 -7.15 -25.24 0.42
C GLU A 237 -7.42 -23.93 1.19
N ALA A 238 -6.45 -23.00 1.18
CA ALA A 238 -6.55 -21.71 1.84
C ALA A 238 -7.74 -20.89 1.33
N PHE A 239 -8.01 -20.93 0.01
CA PHE A 239 -9.16 -20.26 -0.57
C PHE A 239 -10.45 -21.07 -0.38
N ARG A 240 -10.46 -22.37 -0.70
CA ARG A 240 -11.67 -23.21 -0.67
C ARG A 240 -12.26 -23.38 0.73
N ARG A 241 -11.44 -23.34 1.79
CA ARG A 241 -11.89 -23.41 3.19
C ARG A 241 -12.24 -22.05 3.79
N ALA A 242 -12.04 -20.95 3.05
CA ALA A 242 -12.35 -19.63 3.55
C ALA A 242 -13.87 -19.49 3.78
N ARG A 243 -14.23 -19.05 4.98
CA ARG A 243 -15.65 -18.85 5.36
C ARG A 243 -16.21 -17.53 4.83
N SER A 244 -15.35 -16.55 4.56
CA SER A 244 -15.77 -15.23 4.09
C SER A 244 -16.06 -15.26 2.59
N ARG A 245 -17.21 -14.68 2.23
CA ARG A 245 -17.62 -14.42 0.83
C ARG A 245 -16.85 -13.26 0.18
N LEU A 246 -16.01 -12.57 0.96
CA LEU A 246 -15.15 -11.46 0.51
C LEU A 246 -13.67 -11.84 0.53
N THR A 247 -13.37 -13.14 0.45
CA THR A 247 -12.00 -13.65 0.33
C THR A 247 -11.47 -13.35 -1.08
N LEU A 248 -10.28 -12.76 -1.14
CA LEU A 248 -9.60 -12.37 -2.36
C LEU A 248 -8.36 -13.26 -2.56
N ALA A 249 -8.23 -13.85 -3.74
CA ALA A 249 -7.00 -14.51 -4.17
C ALA A 249 -5.99 -13.45 -4.61
N LEU A 250 -4.86 -13.33 -3.90
CA LEU A 250 -3.84 -12.31 -4.20
C LEU A 250 -2.71 -12.84 -5.08
N GLY A 251 -2.40 -14.14 -4.99
CA GLY A 251 -1.32 -14.76 -5.76
C GLY A 251 -0.60 -15.82 -4.94
N LYS A 252 0.71 -15.91 -5.12
CA LYS A 252 1.62 -16.69 -4.28
C LYS A 252 2.55 -15.75 -3.52
N ASP A 253 3.01 -16.19 -2.35
CA ASP A 253 4.10 -15.51 -1.67
C ASP A 253 5.45 -15.74 -2.38
N ILE A 254 6.51 -15.18 -1.81
CA ILE A 254 7.87 -15.27 -2.36
C ILE A 254 8.44 -16.71 -2.36
N PHE A 255 7.81 -17.65 -1.66
CA PHE A 255 8.20 -19.06 -1.59
C PHE A 255 7.24 -19.98 -2.37
N GLY A 256 6.21 -19.41 -3.00
CA GLY A 256 5.24 -20.14 -3.82
C GLY A 256 3.99 -20.61 -3.07
N ALA A 257 3.82 -20.29 -1.79
CA ALA A 257 2.62 -20.65 -1.06
C ALA A 257 1.44 -19.76 -1.50
N PRO A 258 0.23 -20.33 -1.71
CA PRO A 258 -0.95 -19.54 -2.06
C PRO A 258 -1.25 -18.46 -1.01
N SER A 259 -1.48 -17.24 -1.47
CA SER A 259 -1.77 -16.08 -0.65
C SER A 259 -3.19 -15.58 -0.93
N THR A 260 -4.00 -15.57 0.13
CA THR A 260 -5.38 -15.07 0.13
C THR A 260 -5.54 -14.05 1.25
N ALA A 261 -6.51 -13.15 1.10
CA ALA A 261 -6.83 -12.18 2.14
C ALA A 261 -8.32 -11.89 2.18
N ASP A 262 -8.86 -11.60 3.37
CA ASP A 262 -10.28 -11.34 3.56
C ASP A 262 -10.57 -9.84 3.64
N LEU A 263 -11.29 -9.29 2.66
CA LEU A 263 -11.68 -7.88 2.64
C LEU A 263 -12.59 -7.51 3.83
N LYS A 264 -13.25 -8.47 4.46
CA LYS A 264 -14.00 -8.21 5.70
C LYS A 264 -13.08 -7.81 6.86
N THR A 265 -11.88 -8.40 6.94
CA THR A 265 -10.87 -8.07 7.96
C THR A 265 -10.06 -6.83 7.60
N MET A 266 -10.02 -6.49 6.30
CA MET A 266 -9.42 -5.27 5.75
C MET A 266 -10.53 -4.44 5.10
N PRO A 267 -11.41 -3.78 5.89
CA PRO A 267 -12.73 -3.34 5.44
C PRO A 267 -12.72 -2.40 4.22
N HIS A 268 -11.58 -1.76 3.96
CA HIS A 268 -11.32 -1.00 2.75
C HIS A 268 -9.91 -1.30 2.22
N LEU A 269 -9.76 -1.36 0.90
CA LEU A 269 -8.50 -1.65 0.21
C LEU A 269 -8.19 -0.53 -0.80
N LEU A 270 -6.96 -0.02 -0.76
CA LEU A 270 -6.41 0.89 -1.77
C LEU A 270 -5.44 0.12 -2.66
N VAL A 271 -5.67 0.13 -3.97
CA VAL A 271 -4.78 -0.48 -4.97
C VAL A 271 -4.18 0.61 -5.86
N ALA A 272 -2.85 0.71 -5.87
CA ALA A 272 -2.11 1.66 -6.69
C ALA A 272 -0.98 0.95 -7.45
N GLY A 273 -0.68 1.45 -8.66
CA GLY A 273 0.38 0.90 -9.51
C GLY A 273 0.47 1.67 -10.82
N ALA A 274 1.68 1.75 -11.37
CA ALA A 274 1.91 2.33 -12.69
C ALA A 274 1.26 1.47 -13.79
N THR A 275 1.07 2.05 -14.98
CA THR A 275 0.60 1.30 -16.15
C THR A 275 1.54 0.13 -16.43
N GLY A 276 0.99 -1.05 -16.67
CA GLY A 276 1.77 -2.28 -16.90
C GLY A 276 2.26 -2.98 -15.63
N ALA A 277 2.08 -2.41 -14.43
CA ALA A 277 2.46 -3.06 -13.17
C ALA A 277 1.50 -4.19 -12.73
N GLY A 278 0.44 -4.46 -13.49
CA GLY A 278 -0.52 -5.53 -13.19
C GLY A 278 -1.74 -5.12 -12.34
N LYS A 279 -1.96 -3.82 -12.10
CA LYS A 279 -3.12 -3.31 -11.33
C LYS A 279 -4.46 -3.83 -11.86
N SER A 280 -4.67 -3.69 -13.17
CA SER A 280 -5.88 -4.12 -13.88
C SER A 280 -6.12 -5.63 -13.73
N VAL A 281 -5.07 -6.43 -13.91
CA VAL A 281 -5.12 -7.88 -13.71
C VAL A 281 -5.50 -8.20 -12.26
N SER A 282 -4.83 -7.57 -11.29
CA SER A 282 -5.10 -7.77 -9.86
C SER A 282 -6.54 -7.43 -9.46
N LEU A 283 -7.11 -6.33 -9.97
CA LEU A 283 -8.52 -5.98 -9.73
C LEU A 283 -9.47 -7.04 -10.29
N ASN A 284 -9.22 -7.53 -11.50
CA ASN A 284 -10.00 -8.62 -12.11
C ASN A 284 -9.86 -9.91 -11.30
N THR A 285 -8.66 -10.24 -10.82
CA THR A 285 -8.42 -11.39 -9.95
C THR A 285 -9.24 -11.30 -8.65
N MET A 286 -9.27 -10.13 -8.02
CA MET A 286 -10.07 -9.88 -6.81
C MET A 286 -11.57 -10.01 -7.08
N LEU A 287 -12.08 -9.43 -8.18
CA LEU A 287 -13.49 -9.55 -8.55
C LEU A 287 -13.88 -11.00 -8.84
N LEU A 288 -13.09 -11.71 -9.66
CA LEU A 288 -13.32 -13.12 -9.95
C LEU A 288 -13.30 -13.99 -8.69
N SER A 289 -12.43 -13.68 -7.71
CA SER A 289 -12.42 -14.37 -6.41
C SER A 289 -13.79 -14.32 -5.72
N ILE A 290 -14.44 -13.15 -5.73
CA ILE A 290 -15.79 -12.98 -5.19
C ILE A 290 -16.80 -13.76 -6.03
N LEU A 291 -16.74 -13.67 -7.36
CA LEU A 291 -17.71 -14.33 -8.24
C LEU A 291 -17.64 -15.87 -8.18
N PHE A 292 -16.47 -16.45 -7.90
CA PHE A 292 -16.31 -17.89 -7.68
C PHE A 292 -16.77 -18.36 -6.30
N SER A 293 -16.93 -17.46 -5.33
CA SER A 293 -17.16 -17.84 -3.92
C SER A 293 -18.47 -17.30 -3.31
N ALA A 294 -19.14 -16.35 -3.97
CA ALA A 294 -20.31 -15.66 -3.46
C ALA A 294 -21.46 -15.61 -4.46
N LYS A 295 -22.67 -15.87 -3.99
CA LYS A 295 -23.91 -15.69 -4.77
C LYS A 295 -24.34 -14.22 -4.83
N PRO A 296 -25.17 -13.81 -5.80
CA PRO A 296 -25.74 -12.46 -5.86
C PRO A 296 -26.55 -12.04 -4.63
N SER A 297 -27.11 -13.00 -3.90
CA SER A 297 -27.81 -12.77 -2.63
C SER A 297 -26.86 -12.55 -1.44
N GLU A 298 -25.61 -13.00 -1.54
CA GLU A 298 -24.60 -12.88 -0.49
C GLU A 298 -23.73 -11.61 -0.68
N VAL A 299 -23.39 -11.27 -1.93
CA VAL A 299 -22.56 -10.11 -2.26
C VAL A 299 -23.15 -9.36 -3.45
N LYS A 300 -23.24 -8.03 -3.29
CA LYS A 300 -23.66 -7.09 -4.33
C LYS A 300 -22.54 -6.10 -4.62
N LEU A 301 -22.35 -5.78 -5.89
CA LEU A 301 -21.25 -4.97 -6.42
C LEU A 301 -21.77 -3.65 -6.99
N LEU A 302 -21.07 -2.58 -6.67
CA LEU A 302 -21.20 -1.28 -7.34
C LEU A 302 -19.87 -0.97 -8.04
N LEU A 303 -19.83 -1.16 -9.35
CA LEU A 303 -18.61 -0.93 -10.13
C LEU A 303 -18.63 0.45 -10.76
N ILE A 304 -17.54 1.19 -10.61
CA ILE A 304 -17.34 2.54 -11.16
C ILE A 304 -16.08 2.49 -12.03
N ASP A 305 -16.24 2.71 -13.33
CA ASP A 305 -15.17 2.70 -14.32
C ASP A 305 -15.28 3.95 -15.23
N PRO A 306 -14.71 5.09 -14.80
CA PRO A 306 -14.81 6.33 -15.56
C PRO A 306 -14.04 6.30 -16.88
N LYS A 307 -13.15 5.30 -17.08
CA LYS A 307 -12.35 5.16 -18.29
C LYS A 307 -12.86 4.06 -19.22
N MET A 308 -13.82 3.25 -18.77
CA MET A 308 -14.39 2.13 -19.52
C MET A 308 -13.33 1.11 -20.00
N LEU A 309 -12.30 0.87 -19.18
CA LEU A 309 -11.18 -0.01 -19.55
C LEU A 309 -11.22 -1.36 -18.85
N GLU A 310 -11.79 -1.41 -17.64
CA GLU A 310 -11.54 -2.51 -16.71
C GLU A 310 -12.80 -3.33 -16.45
N PHE A 311 -13.95 -2.66 -16.28
CA PHE A 311 -15.14 -3.31 -15.73
C PHE A 311 -16.28 -3.54 -16.73
N GLN A 312 -16.14 -3.10 -17.98
CA GLN A 312 -17.17 -3.30 -19.02
C GLN A 312 -17.51 -4.78 -19.25
N SER A 313 -16.55 -5.69 -19.08
CA SER A 313 -16.77 -7.13 -19.20
C SER A 313 -17.68 -7.71 -18.11
N TYR A 314 -17.95 -6.98 -17.04
CA TYR A 314 -18.84 -7.40 -15.95
C TYR A 314 -20.27 -6.86 -16.12
N GLU A 315 -20.56 -6.11 -17.18
CA GLU A 315 -21.91 -5.59 -17.41
C GLU A 315 -22.93 -6.73 -17.48
N GLY A 316 -24.07 -6.55 -16.81
CA GLY A 316 -25.16 -7.54 -16.80
C GLY A 316 -24.99 -8.72 -15.85
N ILE A 317 -23.90 -8.85 -15.08
CA ILE A 317 -23.81 -9.92 -14.06
C ILE A 317 -24.84 -9.70 -12.94
N PRO A 318 -25.43 -10.76 -12.36
CA PRO A 318 -26.48 -10.63 -11.35
C PRO A 318 -26.00 -10.03 -10.02
N HIS A 319 -24.69 -9.99 -9.78
CA HIS A 319 -24.10 -9.36 -8.60
C HIS A 319 -24.15 -7.83 -8.66
N LEU A 320 -24.32 -7.22 -9.83
CA LEU A 320 -24.38 -5.76 -9.93
C LEU A 320 -25.63 -5.20 -9.26
N LEU A 321 -25.46 -4.10 -8.52
CA LEU A 321 -26.57 -3.29 -8.01
C LEU A 321 -27.23 -2.46 -9.11
N ARG A 322 -26.43 -2.10 -10.11
CA ARG A 322 -26.79 -1.29 -11.27
C ARG A 322 -25.69 -1.44 -12.34
N PRO A 323 -25.97 -1.02 -13.59
CA PRO A 323 -24.96 -0.98 -14.65
C PRO A 323 -23.68 -0.26 -14.23
N VAL A 324 -22.56 -0.68 -14.83
CA VAL A 324 -21.22 -0.13 -14.55
C VAL A 324 -21.25 1.37 -14.76
N ILE A 325 -20.89 2.11 -13.70
CA ILE A 325 -20.99 3.57 -13.72
C ILE A 325 -19.77 4.17 -14.40
N THR A 326 -20.00 4.93 -15.45
CA THR A 326 -18.93 5.62 -16.20
C THR A 326 -18.91 7.13 -15.93
N ASP A 327 -20.08 7.74 -15.72
CA ASP A 327 -20.19 9.18 -15.46
C ASP A 327 -19.84 9.54 -13.98
N PRO A 328 -18.94 10.51 -13.73
CA PRO A 328 -18.56 10.92 -12.37
C PRO A 328 -19.72 11.43 -11.50
N LYS A 329 -20.71 12.12 -12.09
CA LYS A 329 -21.88 12.59 -11.32
C LYS A 329 -22.72 11.41 -10.85
N SER A 330 -22.88 10.42 -11.72
CA SER A 330 -23.57 9.17 -11.42
C SER A 330 -22.81 8.34 -10.37
N ALA A 331 -21.48 8.39 -10.37
CA ALA A 331 -20.65 7.76 -9.35
C ALA A 331 -20.87 8.40 -7.97
N ALA A 332 -20.91 9.74 -7.91
CA ALA A 332 -21.23 10.46 -6.67
C ALA A 332 -22.61 10.09 -6.13
N ARG A 333 -23.62 9.97 -7.00
CA ARG A 333 -24.96 9.47 -6.60
C ARG A 333 -24.93 8.04 -6.10
N GLY A 334 -24.19 7.16 -6.77
CA GLY A 334 -24.00 5.76 -6.35
C GLY A 334 -23.39 5.65 -4.96
N LEU A 335 -22.34 6.43 -4.67
CA LEU A 335 -21.74 6.49 -3.34
C LEU A 335 -22.68 7.07 -2.29
N GLY A 336 -23.46 8.11 -2.63
CA GLY A 336 -24.50 8.65 -1.75
C GLY A 336 -25.54 7.59 -1.37
N TRP A 337 -25.96 6.74 -2.31
CA TRP A 337 -26.84 5.61 -2.03
C TRP A 337 -26.19 4.57 -1.08
N VAL A 338 -24.90 4.27 -1.25
CA VAL A 338 -24.17 3.36 -0.35
C VAL A 338 -24.16 3.88 1.10
N VAL A 339 -24.00 5.20 1.29
CA VAL A 339 -24.08 5.82 2.62
C VAL A 339 -25.49 5.68 3.20
N ALA A 340 -26.53 5.94 2.42
CA ALA A 340 -27.92 5.78 2.87
C ALA A 340 -28.26 4.32 3.24
N GLU A 341 -27.78 3.34 2.46
CA GLU A 341 -27.95 1.91 2.76
C GLU A 341 -27.18 1.49 4.02
N MET A 342 -25.98 2.05 4.26
CA MET A 342 -25.25 1.84 5.51
C MET A 342 -26.06 2.34 6.72
N GLU A 343 -26.63 3.54 6.66
CA GLU A 343 -27.47 4.09 7.74
C GLU A 343 -28.74 3.27 7.97
N ARG A 344 -29.40 2.84 6.89
CA ARG A 344 -30.54 1.92 6.95
C ARG A 344 -30.17 0.64 7.67
N ARG A 345 -29.02 0.03 7.33
CA ARG A 345 -28.53 -1.19 8.00
C ARG A 345 -28.27 -0.95 9.48
N TYR A 346 -27.65 0.16 9.87
CA TYR A 346 -27.44 0.45 11.29
C TYR A 346 -28.75 0.49 12.09
N LYS A 347 -29.83 1.04 11.52
CA LYS A 347 -31.16 1.03 12.16
C LYS A 347 -31.69 -0.40 12.32
N LEU A 348 -31.62 -1.21 11.26
CA LEU A 348 -32.06 -2.61 11.30
C LEU A 348 -31.25 -3.45 12.32
N LEU A 349 -29.93 -3.24 12.38
CA LEU A 349 -29.06 -3.89 13.35
C LEU A 349 -29.43 -3.50 14.79
N ALA A 350 -29.71 -2.22 15.02
CA ALA A 350 -30.12 -1.71 16.33
C ALA A 350 -31.49 -2.26 16.77
N GLU A 351 -32.47 -2.29 15.86
CA GLU A 351 -33.81 -2.86 16.09
C GLU A 351 -33.75 -4.36 16.41
N ALA A 352 -32.88 -5.10 15.73
CA ALA A 352 -32.65 -6.52 15.98
C ALA A 352 -31.69 -6.80 17.16
N GLY A 353 -31.11 -5.76 17.78
CA GLY A 353 -30.19 -5.90 18.92
C GLY A 353 -28.85 -6.57 18.59
N VAL A 354 -28.41 -6.51 17.34
CA VAL A 354 -27.18 -7.17 16.85
C VAL A 354 -26.12 -6.16 16.42
N ARG A 355 -24.85 -6.58 16.38
CA ARG A 355 -23.69 -5.69 16.13
C ARG A 355 -23.14 -5.73 14.71
N ASN A 356 -23.51 -6.72 13.91
CA ASN A 356 -22.96 -6.91 12.57
C ASN A 356 -23.95 -7.65 11.65
N ILE A 357 -23.69 -7.59 10.35
CA ILE A 357 -24.55 -8.17 9.32
C ILE A 357 -24.65 -9.69 9.40
N ASP A 358 -23.59 -10.40 9.83
CA ASP A 358 -23.67 -11.87 9.95
C ASP A 358 -24.59 -12.28 11.10
N ALA A 359 -24.62 -11.51 12.19
CA ALA A 359 -25.54 -11.73 13.29
C ALA A 359 -26.99 -11.38 12.92
N TYR A 360 -27.20 -10.40 12.04
CA TYR A 360 -28.51 -10.05 11.51
C TYR A 360 -29.07 -11.09 10.53
N ASN A 361 -28.20 -11.73 9.76
CA ASN A 361 -28.58 -12.73 8.76
C ASN A 361 -28.83 -14.13 9.33
N ARG A 362 -28.52 -14.36 10.62
CA ARG A 362 -28.81 -15.61 11.34
C ARG A 362 -30.12 -15.48 12.10
#